data_AF-A0AAE9ITQ9-F1
#
_entry.id   AF-A0AAE9ITQ9-F1
#
_cell.length_a   1.000
_cell.length_b   1.000
_cell.length_c   1.000
_cell.angle_alpha   90.00
_cell.angle_beta   90.00
_cell.angle_gamma   90.00
#
_symmetry.space_group_name_H-M   'P 1'
#
loop_
_entity.id
_entity.type
_entity.pdbx_description
1 polymer ?
#
loop_
_entity_poly.entity_id
_entity_poly.type
_entity_poly.pdbx_seq_one_letter_code
_entity_poly.pdbx_strand_id
1 'polypeptide(L)'
;MLFMDGTLGPKAFMVLSEPTGHFPPTRPIPNCPNLEVRAGKSHIMTKDMMCDWLKSCVFIPSVPKKLFMLIDSWPSFKDHQTIENCVPRGYDVTIRNIPPNTTGLIQPLDAHWNGPWKNFLKKFTAYALIFYPDYIIAQRNNEIWMISLVYHQFSAREFQPFLKYSWKKTGYSDFYSPFLTPSEYCFGKVDHEDCYSPNCPNLAFIKCSRCKEFICFEHFIIKDKHLCTSV
;
A
#
# COMPACT_ATOMS: atom_id res chain seq x y z
N MET A 1 5.96 3.33 0.44
CA MET A 1 6.96 4.06 -0.39
C MET A 1 6.63 3.86 -1.85
N LEU A 2 6.87 4.88 -2.66
CA LEU A 2 6.80 4.83 -4.12
C LEU A 2 8.20 5.18 -4.64
N PHE A 3 8.68 4.42 -5.62
CA PHE A 3 9.96 4.67 -6.30
C PHE A 3 9.72 5.24 -7.70
N MET A 4 10.69 6.03 -8.19
CA MET A 4 10.62 6.71 -9.49
C MET A 4 10.62 5.72 -10.68
N ASP A 5 11.12 4.50 -10.48
CA ASP A 5 11.08 3.42 -11.47
C ASP A 5 9.69 2.77 -11.61
N GLY A 6 8.68 3.26 -10.89
CA GLY A 6 7.33 2.74 -10.92
C GLY A 6 7.10 1.54 -10.02
N THR A 7 7.97 1.27 -9.05
CA THR A 7 7.74 0.23 -8.05
C THR A 7 7.25 0.81 -6.72
N LEU A 8 6.57 -0.03 -5.94
CA LEU A 8 6.28 0.27 -4.54
C LEU A 8 7.31 -0.41 -3.63
N GLY A 9 7.48 0.14 -2.43
CA GLY A 9 8.21 -0.54 -1.36
C GLY A 9 7.72 -1.98 -1.17
N PRO A 10 8.60 -2.92 -0.78
CA PRO A 10 8.19 -4.30 -0.53
C PRO A 10 7.26 -4.39 0.69
N LYS A 11 7.36 -3.41 1.61
CA LYS A 11 6.49 -3.29 2.77
C LYS A 11 5.86 -1.89 2.85
N ALA A 12 4.59 -1.85 3.24
CA ALA A 12 3.93 -0.63 3.71
C ALA A 12 3.89 -0.61 5.24
N PHE A 13 3.91 0.58 5.83
CA PHE A 13 3.81 0.77 7.27
C PHE A 13 2.40 1.21 7.62
N MET A 14 1.74 0.46 8.51
CA MET A 14 0.35 0.67 8.88
C MET A 14 0.26 0.92 10.38
N VAL A 15 -0.22 2.11 10.76
CA VAL A 15 -0.49 2.47 12.16
C VAL A 15 -1.97 2.33 12.44
N LEU A 16 -2.31 1.45 13.36
CA LEU A 16 -3.67 1.25 13.84
C LEU A 16 -3.89 1.98 15.16
N SER A 17 -5.04 2.65 15.26
CA SER A 17 -5.47 3.32 16.48
C SER A 17 -6.04 2.30 17.46
N GLU A 18 -5.36 2.11 18.58
CA GLU A 18 -5.77 1.25 19.70
C GLU A 18 -5.96 2.12 20.95
N PRO A 19 -7.02 1.92 21.75
CA PRO A 19 -7.30 2.74 22.93
C PRO A 19 -6.13 2.83 23.92
N THR A 20 -5.37 1.74 24.08
CA THR A 20 -4.22 1.65 24.97
C THR A 20 -2.89 1.98 24.28
N GLY A 21 -2.91 2.22 22.96
CA GLY A 21 -1.73 2.33 22.12
C GLY A 21 -1.01 1.01 21.84
N HIS A 22 -1.57 -0.13 22.25
CA HIS A 22 -0.96 -1.45 22.12
C HIS A 22 -1.99 -2.47 21.64
N PHE A 23 -1.53 -3.50 20.92
CA PHE A 23 -2.41 -4.58 20.50
C PHE A 23 -2.82 -5.47 21.69
N PRO A 24 -4.11 -5.77 21.88
CA PRO A 24 -4.55 -6.76 22.87
C PRO A 24 -3.95 -8.15 22.59
N PRO A 25 -3.44 -8.86 23.62
CA PRO A 25 -2.90 -10.22 23.45
C PRO A 25 -3.90 -11.24 22.91
N THR A 26 -5.19 -11.04 23.19
CA THR A 26 -6.28 -11.95 22.83
C THR A 26 -6.60 -11.99 21.33
N ARG A 27 -6.07 -11.04 20.57
CA ARG A 27 -6.25 -10.99 19.12
C ARG A 27 -4.90 -10.70 18.49
N PRO A 28 -4.16 -11.70 18.04
CA PRO A 28 -2.88 -11.48 17.38
C PRO A 28 -3.06 -10.80 16.01
N ILE A 29 -2.01 -10.11 15.58
CA ILE A 29 -1.93 -9.48 14.27
C ILE A 29 -1.73 -10.57 13.20
N PRO A 30 -2.50 -10.55 12.10
CA PRO A 30 -2.32 -11.52 11.03
C PRO A 30 -0.93 -11.36 10.39
N ASN A 31 -0.37 -12.49 9.93
CA ASN A 31 0.91 -12.50 9.24
C ASN A 31 0.75 -12.01 7.80
N CYS A 32 0.86 -10.70 7.60
CA CYS A 32 0.81 -10.05 6.28
C CYS A 32 2.24 -9.64 5.87
N PRO A 33 2.94 -10.39 5.00
CA PRO A 33 4.38 -10.22 4.76
C PRO A 33 4.76 -8.88 4.12
N ASN A 34 3.80 -8.21 3.49
CA ASN A 34 3.96 -6.92 2.84
C ASN A 34 3.54 -5.72 3.72
N LEU A 35 3.25 -5.94 5.01
CA LEU A 35 2.92 -4.89 5.97
C LEU A 35 3.82 -4.95 7.20
N GLU A 36 4.22 -3.76 7.68
CA GLU A 36 4.71 -3.53 9.03
C GLU A 36 3.59 -2.86 9.82
N VAL A 37 2.92 -3.63 10.67
CA VAL A 37 1.76 -3.18 11.43
C VAL A 37 2.20 -2.75 12.83
N ARG A 38 1.81 -1.55 13.26
CA ARG A 38 2.08 -1.00 14.59
C ARG A 38 0.80 -0.44 15.22
N ALA A 39 0.73 -0.47 16.54
CA ALA A 39 -0.35 0.15 17.31
C ALA A 39 0.10 1.53 17.80
N GLY A 40 -0.84 2.48 17.82
CA GLY A 40 -0.68 3.78 18.43
C GLY A 40 -1.97 4.24 19.07
N LYS A 41 -1.94 5.32 19.87
CA LYS A 41 -3.17 5.93 20.42
C LYS A 41 -4.00 6.62 19.35
N SER A 42 -3.43 6.87 18.17
CA SER A 42 -4.09 7.37 16.98
C SER A 42 -3.54 6.65 15.75
N HIS A 43 -4.16 6.90 14.59
CA HIS A 43 -3.68 6.42 13.29
C HIS A 43 -2.52 7.28 12.73
N ILE A 44 -2.04 8.28 13.50
CA ILE A 44 -0.98 9.20 13.08
C ILE A 44 0.36 8.65 13.56
N MET A 45 1.33 8.60 12.66
CA MET A 45 2.70 8.19 12.95
C MET A 45 3.37 9.17 13.93
N THR A 46 4.07 8.65 14.95
CA THR A 46 4.92 9.44 15.84
C THR A 46 6.36 9.52 15.30
N LYS A 47 7.20 10.36 15.92
CA LYS A 47 8.64 10.42 15.59
C LYS A 47 9.34 9.07 15.80
N ASP A 48 8.99 8.32 16.84
CA ASP A 48 9.56 6.99 17.08
C ASP A 48 9.08 5.97 16.04
N MET A 49 7.79 6.02 15.67
CA MET A 49 7.25 5.19 14.59
C MET A 49 7.85 5.55 13.22
N MET A 50 8.22 6.80 12.99
CA MET A 50 8.98 7.19 11.81
C MET A 50 10.36 6.52 11.80
N CYS A 51 11.06 6.49 12.94
CA CYS A 51 12.35 5.80 13.05
C CYS A 51 12.20 4.29 12.81
N ASP A 52 11.12 3.68 13.31
CA ASP A 52 10.77 2.29 13.04
C ASP A 52 10.47 2.07 11.55
N TRP A 53 9.63 2.90 10.93
CA TRP A 53 9.35 2.87 9.49
C TRP A 53 10.62 2.94 8.63
N LEU A 54 11.56 3.82 8.98
CA LEU A 54 12.86 3.92 8.31
C LEU A 54 13.60 2.58 8.37
N LYS A 55 13.65 1.93 9.54
CA LYS A 55 14.37 0.67 9.74
C LYS A 55 13.65 -0.54 9.14
N SER A 56 12.32 -0.59 9.25
CA SER A 56 11.51 -1.76 8.92
C SER A 56 11.04 -1.79 7.46
N CYS A 57 10.96 -0.62 6.81
CA CYS A 57 10.44 -0.49 5.45
C CYS A 57 11.43 0.15 4.48
N VAL A 58 12.22 1.14 4.90
CA VAL A 58 13.10 1.91 4.00
C VAL A 58 14.49 1.26 3.88
N PHE A 59 15.17 1.05 5.00
CA PHE A 59 16.55 0.56 5.05
C PHE A 59 16.63 -0.95 5.24
N ILE A 60 15.93 -1.66 4.36
CA ILE A 60 15.90 -3.13 4.32
C ILE A 60 16.76 -3.67 3.17
N PRO A 61 17.22 -4.93 3.23
CA PRO A 61 18.18 -5.47 2.26
C PRO A 61 17.73 -5.42 0.80
N SER A 62 16.43 -5.49 0.54
CA SER A 62 15.85 -5.47 -0.81
C SER A 62 15.74 -4.08 -1.42
N VAL A 63 15.97 -3.02 -0.65
CA VAL A 63 15.93 -1.62 -1.14
C VAL A 63 17.37 -1.18 -1.48
N PRO A 64 17.59 -0.46 -2.59
CA PRO A 64 18.91 0.03 -2.96
C PRO A 64 19.57 0.83 -1.83
N LYS A 65 20.89 0.69 -1.67
CA LYS A 65 21.64 1.40 -0.63
C LYS A 65 21.89 2.87 -0.95
N LYS A 66 21.80 3.25 -2.24
CA LYS A 66 21.88 4.64 -2.70
C LYS A 66 20.48 5.18 -2.91
N LEU A 67 20.04 6.13 -2.07
CA LEU A 67 18.68 6.63 -2.04
C LEU A 67 18.65 8.14 -2.09
N PHE A 68 17.70 8.66 -2.88
CA PHE A 68 17.28 10.06 -2.80
C PHE A 68 15.85 10.08 -2.28
N MET A 69 15.67 10.55 -1.05
CA MET A 69 14.40 10.55 -0.34
C MET A 69 13.74 11.93 -0.42
N LEU A 70 12.56 11.96 -1.05
CA LEU A 70 11.66 13.11 -1.04
C LEU A 70 10.53 12.85 -0.04
N ILE A 71 10.50 13.64 1.03
CA ILE A 71 9.53 13.54 2.13
C ILE A 71 8.79 14.86 2.29
N ASP A 72 7.60 14.88 2.88
CA ASP A 72 6.89 16.14 3.12
C ASP A 72 7.56 16.99 4.22
N SER A 73 6.95 18.13 4.54
CA SER A 73 7.41 19.05 5.58
C SER A 73 6.81 18.78 6.97
N TRP A 74 6.35 17.55 7.26
CA TRP A 74 5.94 17.15 8.60
C TRP A 74 7.08 17.34 9.62
N PRO A 75 6.85 17.86 10.85
CA PRO A 75 7.93 18.18 11.80
C PRO A 75 8.97 17.08 12.02
N SER A 76 8.56 15.81 12.13
CA SER A 76 9.50 14.71 12.30
C SER A 76 10.39 14.49 11.07
N PHE A 77 9.86 14.72 9.86
CA PHE A 77 10.62 14.63 8.61
C PHE A 77 11.54 15.82 8.35
N LYS A 78 11.40 16.92 9.09
CA LYS A 78 12.35 18.04 9.06
C LYS A 78 13.55 17.83 10.00
N ASP A 79 13.47 16.86 10.91
CA ASP A 79 14.55 16.48 11.80
C ASP A 79 15.50 15.51 11.09
N HIS A 80 16.32 16.05 10.18
CA HIS A 80 17.26 15.25 9.38
C HIS A 80 18.27 14.52 10.25
N GLN A 81 18.70 15.12 11.37
CA GLN A 81 19.62 14.48 12.31
C GLN A 81 19.07 13.14 12.81
N THR A 82 17.77 13.09 13.16
CA THR A 82 17.14 11.84 13.61
C THR A 82 17.07 10.82 12.47
N ILE A 83 16.77 11.26 11.25
CA ILE A 83 16.71 10.36 10.08
C ILE A 83 18.12 9.80 9.79
N GLU A 84 19.14 10.65 9.78
CA GLU A 84 20.55 10.29 9.58
C GLU A 84 21.03 9.29 10.63
N ASN A 85 20.64 9.46 11.90
CA ASN A 85 20.94 8.50 12.96
C ASN A 85 20.26 7.13 12.75
N CYS A 86 19.23 7.05 11.90
CA CYS A 86 18.59 5.79 11.53
C CYS A 86 19.22 5.14 10.28
N VAL A 87 20.07 5.84 9.53
CA VAL A 87 20.70 5.32 8.31
C VAL A 87 21.75 4.27 8.68
N PRO A 88 21.62 3.01 8.23
CA PRO A 88 22.61 1.99 8.52
C PRO A 88 23.94 2.25 7.82
N ARG A 89 25.02 1.70 8.37
CA ARG A 89 26.36 1.79 7.75
C ARG A 89 26.34 1.24 6.33
N GLY A 90 26.92 2.01 5.40
CA GLY A 90 27.03 1.63 3.98
C GLY A 90 25.83 2.02 3.12
N TYR A 91 24.84 2.72 3.67
CA TYR A 91 23.82 3.42 2.89
C TYR A 91 24.31 4.84 2.54
N ASP A 92 24.00 5.28 1.32
CA ASP A 92 24.24 6.64 0.80
C ASP A 92 22.86 7.28 0.58
N VAL A 93 22.44 8.14 1.50
CA VAL A 93 21.08 8.69 1.53
C VAL A 93 21.12 10.21 1.45
N THR A 94 20.48 10.76 0.43
CA THR A 94 20.21 12.19 0.33
C THR A 94 18.74 12.46 0.67
N ILE A 95 18.49 13.37 1.61
CA ILE A 95 17.14 13.73 2.04
C ILE A 95 16.79 15.14 1.55
N ARG A 96 15.56 15.31 1.05
CA ARG A 96 14.97 16.61 0.72
C ARG A 96 13.53 16.67 1.18
N ASN A 97 13.16 17.75 1.87
CA ASN A 97 11.76 18.04 2.14
C ASN A 97 11.13 18.74 0.94
N ILE A 98 9.91 18.31 0.62
CA ILE A 98 8.97 19.04 -0.21
C ILE A 98 8.54 20.30 0.58
N PRO A 99 8.58 21.50 -0.03
CA PRO A 99 8.19 22.74 0.64
C PRO A 99 6.81 22.66 1.32
N PRO A 100 6.62 23.30 2.48
CA PRO A 100 5.31 23.34 3.14
C PRO A 100 4.22 23.86 2.21
N ASN A 101 2.99 23.36 2.38
CA ASN A 101 1.79 23.75 1.62
C ASN A 101 1.83 23.43 0.11
N THR A 102 2.79 22.62 -0.34
CA THR A 102 2.90 22.20 -1.76
C THR A 102 2.63 20.72 -1.98
N THR A 103 2.28 19.97 -0.94
CA THR A 103 2.13 18.50 -1.00
C THR A 103 1.14 18.06 -2.08
N GLY A 104 -0.04 18.69 -2.16
CA GLY A 104 -1.04 18.38 -3.19
C GLY A 104 -0.63 18.74 -4.63
N LEU A 105 0.44 19.53 -4.80
CA LEU A 105 0.94 19.95 -6.11
C LEU A 105 2.11 19.08 -6.58
N ILE A 106 3.07 18.83 -5.70
CA ILE A 106 4.36 18.23 -6.10
C ILE A 106 4.70 16.95 -5.35
N GLN A 107 3.91 16.47 -4.38
CA GLN A 107 4.16 15.15 -3.81
C GLN A 107 3.48 14.06 -4.66
N PRO A 108 4.21 13.06 -5.19
CA PRO A 108 3.63 12.05 -6.09
C PRO A 108 2.49 11.24 -5.47
N LEU A 109 2.57 10.99 -4.16
CA LEU A 109 1.55 10.26 -3.43
C LEU A 109 0.23 11.04 -3.39
N ASP A 110 0.26 12.30 -2.96
CA ASP A 110 -0.94 13.14 -2.87
C ASP A 110 -1.46 13.61 -4.22
N ALA A 111 -0.58 14.01 -5.15
CA ALA A 111 -0.99 14.55 -6.44
C ALA A 111 -1.66 13.50 -7.34
N HIS A 112 -1.30 12.21 -7.18
CA HIS A 112 -1.87 11.14 -8.00
C HIS A 112 -2.23 9.87 -7.22
N TRP A 113 -1.29 9.18 -6.59
CA TRP A 113 -1.47 7.78 -6.14
C TRP A 113 -2.62 7.58 -5.14
N ASN A 114 -2.77 8.51 -4.18
CA ASN A 114 -3.74 8.43 -3.10
C ASN A 114 -5.21 8.41 -3.59
N GLY A 115 -5.52 9.09 -4.70
CA GLY A 115 -6.87 9.14 -5.26
C GLY A 115 -7.35 7.77 -5.75
N PRO A 116 -6.66 7.14 -6.72
CA PRO A 116 -6.95 5.80 -7.21
C PRO A 116 -6.90 4.71 -6.12
N TRP A 117 -5.99 4.84 -5.15
CA TRP A 117 -5.98 3.97 -3.96
C TRP A 117 -7.30 4.05 -3.18
N LYS A 118 -7.75 5.27 -2.83
CA LYS A 118 -9.03 5.49 -2.13
C LYS A 118 -10.22 5.00 -2.95
N ASN A 119 -10.21 5.21 -4.27
CA ASN A 119 -11.26 4.71 -5.16
C ASN A 119 -11.33 3.17 -5.16
N PHE A 120 -10.17 2.51 -5.21
CA PHE A 120 -10.09 1.06 -5.14
C PHE A 120 -10.65 0.52 -3.83
N LEU A 121 -10.22 1.10 -2.70
CA LEU A 121 -10.75 0.74 -1.38
C LEU A 121 -12.26 0.96 -1.31
N LYS A 122 -12.78 2.07 -1.85
CA LYS A 122 -14.21 2.36 -1.89
C LYS A 122 -14.99 1.26 -2.63
N LYS A 123 -14.51 0.83 -3.81
CA LYS A 123 -15.12 -0.28 -4.57
C LYS A 123 -15.08 -1.59 -3.77
N PHE A 124 -13.94 -1.90 -3.16
CA PHE A 124 -13.78 -3.08 -2.31
C PHE A 124 -14.78 -3.07 -1.15
N THR A 125 -14.85 -1.96 -0.41
CA THR A 125 -15.74 -1.82 0.75
C THR A 125 -17.20 -1.85 0.35
N ALA A 126 -17.56 -1.24 -0.78
CA ALA A 126 -18.94 -1.25 -1.27
C ALA A 126 -19.38 -2.67 -1.62
N TYR A 127 -18.53 -3.45 -2.28
CA TYR A 127 -18.84 -4.83 -2.61
C TYR A 127 -19.03 -5.68 -1.35
N ALA A 128 -18.13 -5.58 -0.37
CA ALA A 128 -18.26 -6.29 0.89
C ALA A 128 -19.57 -5.93 1.63
N LEU A 129 -19.92 -4.64 1.71
CA LEU A 129 -21.14 -4.19 2.36
C LEU A 129 -22.42 -4.72 1.70
N ILE A 130 -22.42 -4.86 0.37
CA ILE A 130 -23.60 -5.30 -0.39
C ILE A 130 -23.74 -6.82 -0.34
N PHE A 131 -22.67 -7.56 -0.57
CA PHE A 131 -22.73 -9.01 -0.80
C PHE A 131 -22.27 -9.85 0.39
N TYR A 132 -21.54 -9.27 1.35
CA TYR A 132 -20.98 -9.96 2.52
C TYR A 132 -21.20 -9.12 3.80
N PRO A 133 -22.46 -8.82 4.18
CA PRO A 133 -22.75 -7.93 5.31
C PRO A 133 -22.17 -8.40 6.65
N ASP A 134 -21.97 -9.71 6.82
CA ASP A 134 -21.34 -10.29 8.01
C ASP A 134 -19.81 -10.08 8.05
N TYR A 135 -19.19 -9.76 6.92
CA TYR A 135 -17.77 -9.45 6.83
C TYR A 135 -17.51 -7.97 7.16
N ILE A 136 -17.40 -7.68 8.46
CA ILE A 136 -17.19 -6.31 8.95
C ILE A 136 -15.74 -5.87 8.68
N ILE A 137 -15.52 -5.06 7.64
CA ILE A 137 -14.19 -4.55 7.26
C ILE A 137 -13.54 -3.72 8.38
N ALA A 138 -14.33 -2.97 9.14
CA ALA A 138 -13.84 -2.15 10.25
C ALA A 138 -13.28 -2.98 11.42
N GLN A 139 -13.43 -4.31 11.41
CA GLN A 139 -12.70 -5.16 12.33
C GLN A 139 -11.22 -5.16 11.95
N ARG A 140 -10.36 -4.88 12.93
CA ARG A 140 -8.92 -4.72 12.76
C ARG A 140 -8.24 -5.75 11.86
N ASN A 141 -8.47 -7.05 12.09
CA ASN A 141 -7.78 -8.08 11.30
C ASN A 141 -8.29 -8.12 9.84
N ASN A 142 -9.57 -7.81 9.61
CA ASN A 142 -10.15 -7.70 8.27
C ASN A 142 -9.60 -6.46 7.54
N GLU A 143 -9.45 -5.34 8.24
CA GLU A 143 -8.81 -4.13 7.72
C GLU A 143 -7.35 -4.40 7.32
N ILE A 144 -6.56 -5.07 8.18
CA ILE A 144 -5.17 -5.41 7.87
C ILE A 144 -5.08 -6.30 6.62
N TRP A 145 -5.92 -7.34 6.51
CA TRP A 145 -5.95 -8.18 5.32
C TRP A 145 -6.37 -7.42 4.06
N MET A 146 -7.39 -6.56 4.16
CA MET A 146 -7.80 -5.72 3.04
C MET A 146 -6.64 -4.83 2.57
N ILE A 147 -5.99 -4.10 3.47
CA ILE A 147 -4.86 -3.23 3.12
C ILE A 147 -3.69 -4.03 2.54
N SER A 148 -3.38 -5.20 3.12
CA SER A 148 -2.34 -6.10 2.62
C SER A 148 -2.63 -6.54 1.17
N LEU A 149 -3.84 -7.02 0.90
CA LEU A 149 -4.21 -7.52 -0.42
C LEU A 149 -4.27 -6.40 -1.46
N VAL A 150 -4.84 -5.24 -1.11
CA VAL A 150 -4.90 -4.08 -2.02
C VAL A 150 -3.49 -3.54 -2.31
N TYR A 151 -2.61 -3.48 -1.30
CA TYR A 151 -1.20 -3.11 -1.50
C TYR A 151 -0.48 -4.10 -2.41
N HIS A 152 -0.77 -5.40 -2.24
CA HIS A 152 -0.24 -6.45 -3.10
C HIS A 152 -0.69 -6.28 -4.56
N GLN A 153 -1.95 -5.88 -4.80
CA GLN A 153 -2.41 -5.55 -6.15
C GLN A 153 -1.69 -4.35 -6.74
N PHE A 154 -1.60 -3.23 -5.99
CA PHE A 154 -0.98 -1.99 -6.47
C PHE A 154 0.52 -2.11 -6.75
N SER A 155 1.21 -3.03 -6.07
CA SER A 155 2.64 -3.29 -6.25
C SER A 155 2.96 -4.21 -7.44
N ALA A 156 1.96 -4.62 -8.22
CA ALA A 156 2.16 -5.48 -9.38
C ALA A 156 2.84 -4.74 -10.54
N ARG A 157 3.61 -5.48 -11.35
CA ARG A 157 4.29 -4.93 -12.54
C ARG A 157 3.34 -4.27 -13.53
N GLU A 158 2.10 -4.78 -13.62
CA GLU A 158 1.02 -4.22 -14.45
C GLU A 158 0.80 -2.73 -14.18
N PHE A 159 1.01 -2.27 -12.94
CA PHE A 159 0.79 -0.88 -12.57
C PHE A 159 2.06 -0.02 -12.59
N GLN A 160 3.19 -0.52 -13.08
CA GLN A 160 4.41 0.29 -13.22
C GLN A 160 4.17 1.59 -14.02
N PRO A 161 3.49 1.57 -15.19
CA PRO A 161 3.16 2.80 -15.92
C PRO A 161 2.33 3.81 -15.09
N PHE A 162 1.32 3.31 -14.36
CA PHE A 162 0.49 4.10 -13.44
C PHE A 162 1.34 4.73 -12.31
N LEU A 163 2.23 3.95 -11.71
CA LEU A 163 3.09 4.40 -10.61
C LEU A 163 4.13 5.43 -11.07
N LYS A 164 4.71 5.27 -12.27
CA LYS A 164 5.61 6.26 -12.88
C LYS A 164 4.87 7.57 -13.18
N TYR A 165 3.61 7.49 -13.59
CA TYR A 165 2.82 8.67 -13.88
C TYR A 165 2.65 9.60 -12.67
N SER A 166 2.64 9.06 -11.43
CA SER A 166 2.65 9.90 -10.22
C SER A 166 3.85 10.87 -10.19
N TRP A 167 5.03 10.44 -10.65
CA TRP A 167 6.23 11.29 -10.72
C TRP A 167 6.19 12.27 -11.87
N LYS A 168 5.62 11.86 -13.01
CA LYS A 168 5.39 12.76 -14.15
C LYS A 168 4.42 13.87 -13.79
N LYS A 169 3.30 13.52 -13.15
CA LYS A 169 2.27 14.49 -12.78
C LYS A 169 2.80 15.61 -11.88
N THR A 170 3.83 15.31 -11.08
CA THR A 170 4.49 16.28 -10.19
C THR A 170 5.75 16.92 -10.77
N GLY A 171 6.09 16.63 -12.04
CA GLY A 171 7.22 17.26 -12.73
C GLY A 171 8.61 16.71 -12.36
N TYR A 172 8.71 15.55 -11.72
CA TYR A 172 10.01 14.93 -11.39
C TYR A 172 10.54 13.99 -12.48
N SER A 173 9.73 13.68 -13.49
CA SER A 173 10.08 12.81 -14.60
C SER A 173 9.25 13.16 -15.82
N ASP A 174 9.80 12.96 -17.02
CA ASP A 174 9.05 13.15 -18.27
C ASP A 174 8.42 11.85 -18.78
N PHE A 175 8.74 10.70 -18.16
CA PHE A 175 8.32 9.38 -18.60
C PHE A 175 6.79 9.25 -18.61
N TYR A 176 6.26 8.76 -19.72
CA TYR A 176 4.84 8.43 -19.85
C TYR A 176 4.64 7.19 -20.71
N SER A 177 3.73 6.34 -20.25
CA SER A 177 3.19 5.24 -21.01
C SER A 177 1.70 5.16 -20.67
N PRO A 178 0.81 4.87 -21.64
CA PRO A 178 -0.61 4.67 -21.36
C PRO A 178 -0.83 3.57 -20.31
N PHE A 179 -1.86 3.73 -19.48
CA PHE A 179 -2.20 2.74 -18.45
C PHE A 179 -3.70 2.75 -18.16
N LEU A 180 -4.16 1.64 -17.60
CA LEU A 180 -5.42 1.59 -16.86
C LEU A 180 -5.15 1.87 -15.39
N THR A 181 -6.04 2.60 -14.74
CA THR A 181 -5.99 2.73 -13.29
C THR A 181 -6.22 1.35 -12.64
N PRO A 182 -5.72 1.13 -11.41
CA PRO A 182 -5.96 -0.14 -10.72
C PRO A 182 -7.43 -0.52 -10.61
N SER A 183 -8.32 0.47 -10.44
CA SER A 183 -9.76 0.21 -10.38
C SER A 183 -10.40 -0.15 -11.72
N GLU A 184 -9.87 0.34 -12.84
CA GLU A 184 -10.34 -0.04 -14.18
C GLU A 184 -9.83 -1.44 -14.53
N TYR A 185 -8.57 -1.73 -14.23
CA TYR A 185 -7.98 -3.04 -14.49
C TYR A 185 -8.63 -4.16 -13.66
N CYS A 186 -8.70 -3.97 -12.34
CA CYS A 186 -9.11 -5.01 -11.42
C CYS A 186 -10.62 -5.24 -11.36
N PHE A 187 -11.45 -4.24 -11.75
CA PHE A 187 -12.91 -4.31 -11.62
C PHE A 187 -13.67 -4.04 -12.93
N GLY A 188 -13.01 -3.66 -14.03
CA GLY A 188 -13.70 -3.17 -15.22
C GLY A 188 -14.42 -4.22 -16.07
N LYS A 189 -14.05 -5.51 -15.94
CA LYS A 189 -14.61 -6.64 -16.71
C LYS A 189 -14.62 -7.92 -15.86
N VAL A 190 -15.30 -7.89 -14.72
CA VAL A 190 -15.29 -9.02 -13.77
C VAL A 190 -16.66 -9.65 -13.57
N ASP A 191 -17.74 -8.90 -13.83
CA ASP A 191 -19.11 -9.24 -13.44
C ASP A 191 -19.69 -10.53 -14.07
N HIS A 192 -18.98 -11.16 -15.02
CA HIS A 192 -19.39 -12.39 -15.72
C HIS A 192 -18.33 -13.49 -15.75
N GLU A 193 -17.24 -13.31 -14.99
CA GLU A 193 -16.14 -14.27 -14.97
C GLU A 193 -16.28 -15.19 -13.75
N ASP A 194 -15.98 -16.48 -13.92
CA ASP A 194 -15.95 -17.43 -12.82
C ASP A 194 -14.69 -17.25 -11.97
N CYS A 195 -14.77 -17.62 -10.69
CA CYS A 195 -13.58 -17.68 -9.86
C CYS A 195 -12.62 -18.79 -10.36
N TYR A 196 -11.32 -18.50 -10.37
CA TYR A 196 -10.28 -19.46 -10.79
C TYR A 196 -10.22 -20.75 -9.95
N SER A 197 -10.75 -20.72 -8.72
CA SER A 197 -10.67 -21.84 -7.80
C SER A 197 -11.57 -22.98 -8.29
N PRO A 198 -11.05 -24.21 -8.46
CA PRO A 198 -11.83 -25.33 -8.98
C PRO A 198 -13.10 -25.59 -8.17
N ASN A 199 -14.23 -25.80 -8.87
CA ASN A 199 -15.55 -26.04 -8.27
C ASN A 199 -16.07 -24.88 -7.38
N CYS A 200 -15.54 -23.67 -7.55
CA CYS A 200 -16.09 -22.49 -6.89
C CYS A 200 -17.40 -22.06 -7.59
N PRO A 201 -18.54 -21.99 -6.89
CA PRO A 201 -19.80 -21.56 -7.48
C PRO A 201 -19.93 -20.03 -7.58
N ASN A 202 -19.01 -19.28 -6.95
CA ASN A 202 -19.08 -17.83 -6.87
C ASN A 202 -18.44 -17.18 -8.10
N LEU A 203 -19.12 -16.15 -8.62
CA LEU A 203 -18.57 -15.24 -9.61
C LEU A 203 -17.37 -14.47 -9.06
N ALA A 204 -16.49 -14.07 -9.95
CA ALA A 204 -15.35 -13.24 -9.63
C ALA A 204 -15.79 -11.86 -9.11
N PHE A 205 -14.98 -11.34 -8.19
CA PHE A 205 -15.10 -10.00 -7.64
C PHE A 205 -13.97 -9.11 -8.16
N ILE A 206 -12.78 -9.70 -8.36
CA ILE A 206 -11.58 -8.97 -8.76
C ILE A 206 -10.78 -9.78 -9.78
N LYS A 207 -10.20 -9.09 -10.77
CA LYS A 207 -9.09 -9.60 -11.57
C LYS A 207 -7.76 -9.29 -10.89
N CYS A 208 -6.99 -10.31 -10.56
CA CYS A 208 -5.69 -10.13 -9.92
C CYS A 208 -4.68 -9.48 -10.87
N SER A 209 -4.02 -8.41 -10.43
CA SER A 209 -3.03 -7.68 -11.23
C SER A 209 -1.69 -8.41 -11.37
N ARG A 210 -1.51 -9.55 -10.71
CA ARG A 210 -0.29 -10.38 -10.76
C ARG A 210 -0.50 -11.65 -11.55
N CYS A 211 -1.25 -12.61 -11.01
CA CYS A 211 -1.52 -13.89 -11.68
C CYS A 211 -2.55 -13.81 -12.81
N LYS A 212 -3.26 -12.68 -12.94
CA LYS A 212 -4.27 -12.41 -14.00
C LYS A 212 -5.57 -13.19 -13.88
N GLU A 213 -5.65 -14.07 -12.88
CA GLU A 213 -6.84 -14.83 -12.54
C GLU A 213 -7.98 -13.96 -12.05
N PHE A 214 -9.20 -14.42 -12.30
CA PHE A 214 -10.44 -13.86 -11.77
C PHE A 214 -10.78 -14.55 -10.46
N ILE A 215 -11.05 -13.78 -9.40
CA ILE A 215 -11.12 -14.30 -8.03
C ILE A 215 -12.38 -13.77 -7.36
N CYS A 216 -13.21 -14.67 -6.81
CA CYS A 216 -14.34 -14.27 -5.99
C CYS A 216 -13.89 -13.66 -4.66
N PHE A 217 -14.78 -12.93 -4.01
CA PHE A 217 -14.47 -12.24 -2.76
C PHE A 217 -14.00 -13.21 -1.66
N GLU A 218 -14.66 -14.37 -1.52
CA GLU A 218 -14.28 -15.36 -0.52
C GLU A 218 -12.84 -15.86 -0.67
N HIS A 219 -12.45 -16.31 -1.87
CA HIS A 219 -11.08 -16.76 -2.12
C HIS A 219 -10.08 -15.60 -2.01
N PHE A 220 -10.48 -14.39 -2.39
CA PHE A 220 -9.60 -13.24 -2.32
C PHE A 220 -9.23 -12.85 -0.88
N ILE A 221 -10.19 -12.69 0.03
CA ILE A 221 -9.93 -12.12 1.38
C ILE A 221 -10.28 -13.04 2.56
N ILE A 222 -11.23 -13.96 2.42
CA ILE A 222 -11.75 -14.75 3.55
C ILE A 222 -10.97 -16.06 3.70
N LYS A 223 -10.97 -16.88 2.64
CA LYS A 223 -10.42 -18.25 2.63
C LYS A 223 -8.93 -18.24 2.41
N ASP A 224 -8.50 -17.82 1.20
CA ASP A 224 -7.12 -18.02 0.78
C ASP A 224 -6.23 -16.83 1.15
N LYS A 225 -6.81 -15.63 1.30
CA LYS A 225 -6.08 -14.36 1.48
C LYS A 225 -5.03 -14.22 0.39
N HIS A 226 -5.52 -14.05 -0.83
CA HIS A 226 -4.80 -14.23 -2.08
C HIS A 226 -3.59 -13.26 -2.24
N LEU A 227 -2.46 -13.67 -1.67
CA LEU A 227 -1.14 -13.13 -1.94
C LEU A 227 -0.43 -14.08 -2.90
N CYS A 228 -0.32 -13.69 -4.18
CA CYS A 228 0.27 -14.54 -5.21
C CYS A 228 1.68 -14.98 -4.80
N THR A 229 1.95 -16.28 -4.91
CA THR A 229 3.26 -16.88 -4.63
C THR A 229 4.25 -16.73 -5.79
N SER A 230 3.78 -16.27 -6.96
CA SER A 230 4.56 -16.17 -8.19
C SER A 230 4.78 -14.70 -8.58
N VAL A 231 6.06 -14.32 -8.72
CA VAL A 231 6.54 -13.01 -9.19
C VAL A 231 6.62 -13.00 -10.71
#